data_AF-S4Y6Q0-F1
#
_entry.id   AF-S4Y6Q0-F1
#
_cell.length_a   1.000
_cell.length_b   1.000
_cell.length_c   1.000
_cell.angle_alpha   90.00
_cell.angle_beta   90.00
_cell.angle_gamma   90.00
#
_symmetry.space_group_name_H-M   'P 1'
#
loop_
_entity.id
_entity.type
_entity.pdbx_description
1 polymer ?
#
loop_
_entity_poly.entity_id
_entity_poly.type
_entity_poly.pdbx_seq_one_letter_code
_entity_poly.pdbx_strand_id
1 'polypeptide(L)'
;MDYSNEVLEATPERVTKFLLGIGAVAAIRTLMAEAGMTDDDIVEGRTLLLDVLAAPRRAGAAPDTADARAQRAATAELDQWDEPNYARYGAALRRRFPDVHDYVFKDLAPSTGAAAVRGMATFLARLDALESGADPGRAGTKQSDKKAVAFLGPRGLDKAERKRLQGLVDVALGPTSPLPEQTELPETARRREALVKLRGWFDEWSTTARAVVKKRGYLIRLGLANRKAPQRKAPAEPAEPAEPADPLDDADATDLE
;
A
#
# COMPACT_ATOMS: atom_id res chain seq x y z
N MET A 1 12.47 -1.63 31.19
CA MET A 1 11.89 -0.50 30.44
C MET A 1 11.30 -1.07 29.17
N ASP A 2 10.03 -0.78 28.91
CA ASP A 2 9.35 -1.29 27.72
C ASP A 2 9.36 -0.23 26.62
N TYR A 3 10.17 -0.49 25.59
CA TYR A 3 10.23 0.34 24.38
C TYR A 3 9.42 -0.31 23.27
N SER A 4 8.69 0.51 22.48
CA SER A 4 8.07 0.02 21.25
C SER A 4 9.13 -0.37 20.22
N ASN A 5 8.78 -1.28 19.30
CA ASN A 5 9.68 -1.68 18.21
C ASN A 5 10.12 -0.49 17.37
N GLU A 6 9.20 0.41 17.04
CA GLU A 6 9.49 1.62 16.29
C GLU A 6 10.57 2.48 16.97
N VAL A 7 10.43 2.68 18.29
CA VAL A 7 11.36 3.45 19.11
C VAL A 7 12.74 2.80 19.15
N LEU A 8 12.80 1.48 19.25
CA LEU A 8 14.05 0.72 19.20
C LEU A 8 14.71 0.82 17.81
N GLU A 9 13.97 0.57 16.72
CA GLU A 9 14.51 0.59 15.35
C GLU A 9 15.04 1.97 14.93
N ALA A 10 14.49 3.06 15.47
CA ALA A 10 15.00 4.41 15.23
C ALA A 10 16.29 4.74 16.03
N THR A 11 16.64 3.94 17.02
CA THR A 11 17.74 4.23 17.97
C THR A 11 19.13 4.28 17.32
N PRO A 12 19.52 3.36 16.41
CA PRO A 12 20.85 3.37 15.82
C PRO A 12 21.19 4.68 15.11
N GLU A 13 20.25 5.26 14.36
CA GLU A 13 20.46 6.54 13.68
C GLU A 13 20.65 7.68 14.69
N ARG A 14 19.85 7.69 15.76
CA ARG A 14 19.92 8.72 16.82
C ARG A 14 21.25 8.64 17.58
N VAL A 15 21.70 7.44 17.94
CA VAL A 15 23.00 7.23 18.60
C VAL A 15 24.16 7.60 17.67
N THR A 16 24.09 7.23 16.39
CA THR A 16 25.10 7.62 15.39
C THR A 16 25.25 9.14 15.36
N LYS A 17 24.14 9.87 15.26
CA LYS A 17 24.15 11.34 15.24
C LYS A 17 24.68 11.95 16.53
N PHE A 18 24.34 11.35 17.68
CA PHE A 18 24.78 11.80 18.99
C PHE A 18 26.30 11.63 19.17
N LEU A 19 26.84 10.44 18.89
CA LEU A 19 28.28 10.15 18.95
C LEU A 19 29.09 11.02 17.97
N LEU A 20 28.60 11.21 16.75
CA LEU A 20 29.23 12.12 15.79
C LEU A 20 29.23 13.56 16.30
N GLY A 21 28.13 14.01 16.92
CA GLY A 21 28.03 15.35 17.50
C GLY A 21 29.02 15.59 18.64
N ILE A 22 29.22 14.60 19.52
CA ILE A 22 30.22 14.67 20.60
C ILE A 22 31.64 14.73 20.01
N GLY A 23 31.96 13.85 19.05
CA GLY A 23 33.29 13.78 18.45
C GLY A 23 33.67 15.00 17.61
N ALA A 24 32.69 15.69 17.01
CA ALA A 24 32.93 16.80 16.10
C ALA A 24 33.11 18.17 16.79
N VAL A 25 32.81 18.30 18.09
CA VAL A 25 32.84 19.59 18.80
C VAL A 25 33.44 19.43 20.19
N ALA A 26 34.69 19.89 20.37
CA ALA A 26 35.38 19.84 21.65
C ALA A 26 34.58 20.46 22.81
N ALA A 27 33.91 21.59 22.60
CA ALA A 27 33.07 22.22 23.62
C ALA A 27 31.90 21.33 24.07
N ILE A 28 31.34 20.50 23.18
CA ILE A 28 30.31 19.52 23.57
C ILE A 28 30.97 18.40 24.39
N ARG A 29 32.12 17.88 23.96
CA ARG A 29 32.87 16.87 24.70
C ARG A 29 33.21 17.33 26.12
N THR A 30 33.69 18.56 26.29
CA THR A 30 34.00 19.15 27.61
C THR A 30 32.77 19.19 28.51
N LEU A 31 31.64 19.73 28.02
CA LEU A 31 30.40 19.78 28.80
C LEU A 31 29.89 18.39 29.21
N MET A 32 30.02 17.40 28.32
CA MET A 32 29.63 16.02 28.63
C MET A 32 30.58 15.38 29.65
N ALA A 33 31.89 15.66 29.56
CA ALA A 33 32.89 15.16 30.51
C ALA A 33 32.71 15.76 31.91
N GLU A 34 32.44 17.07 32.01
CA GLU A 34 32.09 17.74 33.27
C GLU A 34 30.81 17.16 33.90
N ALA A 35 29.91 16.64 33.05
CA ALA A 35 28.69 15.95 33.48
C ALA A 35 28.89 14.45 33.78
N GLY A 36 30.13 13.94 33.74
CA GLY A 36 30.49 12.57 34.10
C GLY A 36 30.71 11.61 32.94
N MET A 37 30.57 12.03 31.67
CA MET A 37 30.82 11.15 30.52
C MET A 37 32.32 10.90 30.32
N THR A 38 32.74 9.66 30.52
CA THR A 38 34.10 9.18 30.31
C THR A 38 34.33 8.75 28.86
N ASP A 39 35.59 8.43 28.52
CA ASP A 39 35.89 7.81 27.23
C ASP A 39 35.35 6.38 27.15
N ASP A 40 35.26 5.67 28.29
CA ASP A 40 34.69 4.33 28.37
C ASP A 40 33.21 4.32 27.99
N ASP A 41 32.44 5.34 28.39
CA ASP A 41 31.03 5.50 28.01
C ASP A 41 30.86 5.70 26.49
N ILE A 42 31.81 6.41 25.86
CA ILE A 42 31.81 6.62 24.40
C ILE A 42 32.16 5.32 23.69
N VAL A 43 33.12 4.55 24.23
CA VAL A 43 33.48 3.23 23.71
C VAL A 43 32.31 2.25 23.87
N GLU A 44 31.63 2.24 25.01
CA GLU A 44 30.44 1.42 25.25
C GLU A 44 29.34 1.72 24.22
N GLY A 45 28.98 3.01 24.05
CA GLY A 45 27.97 3.42 23.08
C GLY A 45 28.32 3.02 21.64
N ARG A 46 29.61 3.07 21.27
CA ARG A 46 30.10 2.60 19.96
C ARG A 46 30.00 1.09 19.82
N THR A 47 30.41 0.34 20.82
CA THR A 47 30.31 -1.13 20.83
C THR A 47 28.86 -1.57 20.69
N LEU A 48 27.95 -1.01 21.50
CA LEU A 48 26.52 -1.30 21.41
C LEU A 48 25.92 -0.95 20.04
N LEU A 49 26.34 0.18 19.44
CA LEU A 49 25.88 0.57 18.11
C LEU A 49 26.35 -0.43 17.06
N LEU A 50 27.63 -0.82 17.08
CA LEU A 50 28.19 -1.77 16.13
C LEU A 50 27.56 -3.16 16.26
N ASP A 51 27.30 -3.63 17.47
CA ASP A 51 26.60 -4.89 17.72
C ASP A 51 25.21 -4.91 17.08
N VAL A 52 24.45 -3.81 17.22
CA VAL A 52 23.12 -3.68 16.59
C VAL A 52 23.21 -3.61 15.06
N LEU A 53 24.23 -2.92 14.51
CA LEU A 53 24.42 -2.78 13.07
C LEU A 53 24.90 -4.07 12.41
N ALA A 54 25.67 -4.90 13.12
CA ALA A 54 26.12 -6.20 12.67
C ALA A 54 25.00 -7.27 12.73
N ALA A 55 24.02 -7.09 13.61
CA ALA A 55 22.91 -8.01 13.75
C ALA A 55 21.95 -7.94 12.54
N PRO A 56 21.54 -9.08 11.95
CA PRO A 56 20.59 -9.11 10.83
C PRO A 56 19.31 -8.35 11.18
N ARG A 57 18.88 -7.41 10.32
CA ARG A 57 17.54 -6.82 10.46
C ARG A 57 16.51 -7.92 10.20
N ARG A 58 15.45 -7.94 11.01
CA ARG A 58 14.26 -8.77 10.72
C ARG A 58 13.80 -8.44 9.31
N ALA A 59 13.91 -9.39 8.38
CA ALA A 59 13.13 -9.32 7.17
C ALA A 59 11.67 -9.29 7.60
N GLY A 60 10.92 -8.24 7.25
CA GLY A 60 9.49 -8.18 7.57
C GLY A 60 8.85 -9.46 7.05
N ALA A 61 8.14 -10.18 7.92
CA ALA A 61 7.39 -11.36 7.50
C ALA A 61 6.46 -10.93 6.35
N ALA A 62 6.46 -11.69 5.25
CA ALA A 62 5.55 -11.39 4.15
C ALA A 62 4.14 -11.32 4.73
N PRO A 63 3.39 -10.22 4.51
CA PRO A 63 2.10 -10.00 5.15
C PRO A 63 1.03 -10.98 4.66
N ASP A 64 1.38 -11.86 3.70
CA ASP A 64 0.44 -12.69 3.00
C ASP A 64 1.07 -14.00 2.51
N THR A 65 0.25 -15.04 2.41
CA THR A 65 0.66 -16.33 1.83
C THR A 65 0.69 -16.25 0.30
N ALA A 66 1.37 -17.21 -0.34
CA ALA A 66 1.33 -17.33 -1.79
C ALA A 66 -0.09 -17.59 -2.30
N ASP A 67 -0.86 -18.42 -1.59
CA ASP A 67 -2.22 -18.80 -1.95
C ASP A 67 -3.18 -17.61 -1.91
N ALA A 68 -3.09 -16.78 -0.87
CA ALA A 68 -3.91 -15.57 -0.76
C ALA A 68 -3.57 -14.52 -1.84
N ARG A 69 -2.29 -14.42 -2.24
CA ARG A 69 -1.92 -13.62 -3.42
C ARG A 69 -2.51 -14.19 -4.71
N ALA A 70 -2.46 -15.51 -4.89
CA ALA A 70 -3.00 -16.19 -6.06
C ALA A 70 -4.52 -16.02 -6.16
N GLN A 71 -5.25 -16.10 -5.04
CA GLN A 71 -6.69 -15.86 -4.98
C GLN A 71 -7.08 -14.45 -5.44
N ARG A 72 -6.38 -13.42 -4.95
CA ARG A 72 -6.65 -12.04 -5.37
C ARG A 72 -6.34 -11.83 -6.85
N ALA A 73 -5.26 -12.42 -7.35
CA ALA A 73 -4.91 -12.35 -8.77
C ALA A 73 -5.99 -13.02 -9.64
N ALA A 74 -6.44 -14.23 -9.26
CA ALA A 74 -7.49 -14.94 -9.97
C ALA A 74 -8.82 -14.18 -9.96
N THR A 75 -9.19 -13.59 -8.81
CA THR A 75 -10.39 -12.74 -8.70
C THR A 75 -10.30 -11.55 -9.64
N ALA A 76 -9.19 -10.80 -9.61
CA ALA A 76 -9.01 -9.63 -10.47
C ALA A 76 -9.02 -9.97 -11.96
N GLU A 77 -8.49 -11.13 -12.34
CA GLU A 77 -8.52 -11.59 -13.72
C GLU A 77 -9.93 -11.98 -14.19
N LEU A 78 -10.71 -12.66 -13.34
CA LEU A 78 -12.10 -12.99 -13.63
C LEU A 78 -12.98 -11.74 -13.75
N ASP A 79 -12.79 -10.76 -12.85
CA ASP A 79 -13.43 -9.45 -12.89
C ASP A 79 -13.14 -8.73 -14.21
N GLN A 80 -11.87 -8.71 -14.66
CA GLN A 80 -11.49 -8.03 -15.90
C GLN A 80 -11.99 -8.77 -17.15
N TRP A 81 -12.15 -10.08 -17.05
CA TRP A 81 -12.61 -10.90 -18.17
C TRP A 81 -14.11 -10.70 -18.43
N ASP A 82 -14.95 -10.58 -17.39
CA ASP A 82 -16.39 -10.68 -17.53
C ASP A 82 -17.02 -9.57 -18.37
N GLU A 83 -16.67 -8.30 -18.17
CA GLU A 83 -17.31 -7.15 -18.80
C GLU A 83 -17.25 -7.17 -20.34
N PRO A 84 -16.07 -7.22 -20.97
CA PRO A 84 -15.99 -7.24 -22.43
C PRO A 84 -16.54 -8.56 -23.03
N ASN A 85 -16.36 -9.68 -22.32
CA ASN A 85 -16.69 -11.00 -22.88
C ASN A 85 -18.16 -11.35 -22.71
N TYR A 86 -18.81 -10.99 -21.60
CA TYR A 86 -20.26 -11.16 -21.43
C TYR A 86 -21.02 -10.35 -22.46
N ALA A 87 -20.61 -9.09 -22.70
CA ALA A 87 -21.19 -8.28 -23.76
C ALA A 87 -21.03 -8.93 -25.15
N ARG A 88 -19.81 -9.38 -25.48
CA ARG A 88 -19.49 -10.00 -26.77
C ARG A 88 -20.23 -11.31 -27.01
N TYR A 89 -20.16 -12.26 -26.08
CA TYR A 89 -20.80 -13.56 -26.22
C TYR A 89 -22.32 -13.46 -26.06
N GLY A 90 -22.79 -12.59 -25.18
CA GLY A 90 -24.20 -12.27 -25.03
C GLY A 90 -24.82 -11.76 -26.33
N ALA A 91 -24.19 -10.78 -26.99
CA ALA A 91 -24.66 -10.28 -28.28
C ALA A 91 -24.66 -11.35 -29.38
N ALA A 92 -23.62 -12.20 -29.42
CA ALA A 92 -23.50 -13.27 -30.39
C ALA A 92 -24.61 -14.32 -30.24
N LEU A 93 -24.88 -14.75 -29.00
CA LEU A 93 -25.95 -15.70 -28.69
C LEU A 93 -27.33 -15.06 -28.90
N ARG A 94 -27.56 -13.83 -28.44
CA ARG A 94 -28.87 -13.15 -28.58
C ARG A 94 -29.34 -13.08 -30.03
N ARG A 95 -28.42 -12.88 -30.98
CA ARG A 95 -28.75 -12.81 -32.41
C ARG A 95 -29.01 -14.16 -33.07
N ARG A 96 -28.37 -15.24 -32.61
CA ARG A 96 -28.31 -16.53 -33.34
C ARG A 96 -28.96 -17.69 -32.59
N PHE A 97 -29.00 -17.60 -31.27
CA PHE A 97 -29.46 -18.61 -30.32
C PHE A 97 -30.13 -17.92 -29.10
N PRO A 98 -31.23 -17.18 -29.29
CA PRO A 98 -31.85 -16.37 -28.22
C PRO A 98 -32.22 -17.21 -26.99
N ASP A 99 -32.79 -18.41 -27.16
CA ASP A 99 -33.14 -19.30 -26.05
C ASP A 99 -31.91 -19.79 -25.24
N VAL A 100 -30.74 -19.83 -25.88
CA VAL A 100 -29.47 -20.18 -25.23
C VAL A 100 -28.91 -18.95 -24.52
N HIS A 101 -29.01 -17.77 -25.13
CA HIS A 101 -28.67 -16.51 -24.46
C HIS A 101 -29.43 -16.37 -23.15
N ASP A 102 -30.76 -16.52 -23.19
CA ASP A 102 -31.62 -16.31 -22.03
C ASP A 102 -31.33 -17.31 -20.91
N TYR A 103 -30.93 -18.54 -21.26
CA TYR A 103 -30.51 -19.53 -20.28
C TYR A 103 -29.13 -19.23 -19.68
N VAL A 104 -28.13 -19.00 -20.53
CA VAL A 104 -26.75 -18.78 -20.10
C VAL A 104 -26.65 -17.51 -19.27
N PHE A 105 -27.29 -16.43 -19.70
CA PHE A 105 -27.21 -15.11 -19.08
C PHE A 105 -28.35 -14.80 -18.10
N LYS A 106 -29.19 -15.79 -17.74
CA LYS A 106 -30.24 -15.58 -16.73
C LYS A 106 -29.64 -15.08 -15.43
N ASP A 107 -30.02 -13.87 -15.02
CA ASP A 107 -29.52 -13.21 -13.81
C ASP A 107 -27.99 -13.05 -13.77
N LEU A 108 -27.34 -12.98 -14.94
CA LEU A 108 -25.90 -12.70 -15.06
C LEU A 108 -25.66 -11.35 -15.73
N ALA A 109 -24.84 -10.54 -15.07
CA ALA A 109 -24.28 -9.30 -15.59
C ALA A 109 -22.83 -9.19 -15.07
N PRO A 110 -21.96 -8.41 -15.76
CA PRO A 110 -20.62 -8.10 -15.26
C PRO A 110 -20.67 -7.60 -13.82
N SER A 111 -19.70 -8.01 -13.00
CA SER A 111 -19.64 -7.72 -11.57
C SER A 111 -18.20 -7.57 -11.11
N THR A 112 -17.98 -7.30 -9.83
CA THR A 112 -16.63 -7.18 -9.26
C THR A 112 -16.47 -8.05 -8.02
N GLY A 113 -15.23 -8.42 -7.74
CA GLY A 113 -14.82 -9.24 -6.60
C GLY A 113 -15.54 -10.59 -6.56
N ALA A 114 -16.00 -10.98 -5.37
CA ALA A 114 -16.65 -12.28 -5.17
C ALA A 114 -17.90 -12.49 -6.05
N ALA A 115 -18.59 -11.41 -6.46
CA ALA A 115 -19.75 -11.51 -7.32
C ALA A 115 -19.38 -11.93 -8.75
N ALA A 116 -18.25 -11.44 -9.28
CA ALA A 116 -17.77 -11.84 -10.62
C ALA A 116 -17.31 -13.30 -10.63
N VAL A 117 -16.60 -13.75 -9.57
CA VAL A 117 -16.19 -15.15 -9.42
C VAL A 117 -17.41 -16.09 -9.45
N ARG A 118 -18.47 -15.76 -8.68
CA ARG A 118 -19.73 -16.52 -8.69
C ARG A 118 -20.43 -16.48 -10.05
N GLY A 119 -20.45 -15.30 -10.69
CA GLY A 119 -21.00 -15.13 -12.03
C GLY A 119 -20.30 -16.02 -13.05
N MET A 120 -18.97 -16.03 -13.04
CA MET A 120 -18.15 -16.87 -13.91
C MET A 120 -18.41 -18.36 -13.69
N ALA A 121 -18.40 -18.81 -12.43
CA ALA A 121 -18.69 -20.20 -12.10
C ALA A 121 -20.06 -20.64 -12.64
N THR A 122 -21.07 -19.77 -12.51
CA THR A 122 -22.42 -20.00 -13.03
C THR A 122 -22.44 -20.05 -14.56
N PHE A 123 -21.78 -19.10 -15.22
CA PHE A 123 -21.67 -19.04 -16.68
C PHE A 123 -21.03 -20.30 -17.26
N LEU A 124 -19.90 -20.74 -16.71
CA LEU A 124 -19.20 -21.95 -17.15
C LEU A 124 -20.05 -23.22 -16.92
N ALA A 125 -20.65 -23.37 -15.74
CA ALA A 125 -21.50 -24.51 -15.43
C ALA A 125 -22.70 -24.62 -16.39
N ARG A 126 -23.31 -23.49 -16.77
CA ARG A 126 -24.40 -23.46 -17.76
C ARG A 126 -23.93 -23.86 -19.15
N LEU A 127 -22.76 -23.39 -19.59
CA LEU A 127 -22.20 -23.80 -20.89
C LEU A 127 -21.87 -25.29 -20.94
N ASP A 128 -21.33 -25.85 -19.85
CA ASP A 128 -21.03 -27.28 -19.75
C ASP A 128 -22.32 -28.12 -19.70
N ALA A 129 -23.37 -27.63 -19.03
CA ALA A 129 -24.69 -28.27 -19.04
C ALA A 129 -25.31 -28.32 -20.44
N LEU A 130 -25.16 -27.25 -21.24
CA LEU A 130 -25.59 -27.20 -22.64
C LEU A 130 -24.76 -28.14 -23.53
N GLU A 131 -23.45 -28.18 -23.35
CA GLU A 131 -22.57 -29.03 -24.15
C GLU A 131 -22.80 -30.53 -23.86
N SER A 132 -22.94 -30.89 -22.59
CA SER A 132 -23.20 -32.28 -22.17
C SER A 132 -24.65 -32.70 -22.43
N GLY A 133 -25.58 -31.73 -22.46
CA GLY A 133 -27.02 -31.99 -22.47
C GLY A 133 -27.53 -32.57 -21.15
N ALA A 134 -26.86 -32.21 -20.05
CA ALA A 134 -27.16 -32.70 -18.70
C ALA A 134 -28.36 -31.99 -18.05
N ASP A 135 -28.76 -30.81 -18.54
CA ASP A 135 -29.91 -30.08 -17.99
C ASP A 135 -31.24 -30.74 -18.44
N PRO A 136 -32.03 -31.32 -17.52
CA PRO A 136 -33.31 -31.96 -17.84
C PRO A 136 -34.32 -30.99 -18.45
N GLY A 137 -34.29 -29.71 -18.05
CA GLY A 137 -35.17 -28.65 -18.56
C GLY A 137 -34.90 -28.28 -20.01
N ARG A 138 -33.80 -28.77 -20.60
CA ARG A 138 -33.39 -28.52 -21.99
C ARG A 138 -33.27 -29.78 -22.83
N ALA A 139 -33.91 -30.88 -22.40
CA ALA A 139 -33.79 -32.16 -23.09
C ALA A 139 -34.23 -32.12 -24.58
N GLY A 140 -35.22 -31.27 -24.91
CA GLY A 140 -35.71 -31.08 -26.28
C GLY A 140 -34.82 -30.19 -27.18
N THR A 141 -33.88 -29.44 -26.60
CA THR A 141 -33.06 -28.44 -27.33
C THR A 141 -31.59 -28.85 -27.48
N LYS A 142 -31.21 -30.05 -27.03
CA LYS A 142 -29.81 -30.55 -26.97
C LYS A 142 -28.98 -30.30 -28.23
N GLN A 143 -29.55 -30.50 -29.43
CA GLN A 143 -28.80 -30.26 -30.67
C GLN A 143 -28.55 -28.78 -30.95
N SER A 144 -29.53 -27.91 -30.63
CA SER A 144 -29.39 -26.46 -30.75
C SER A 144 -28.38 -25.93 -29.73
N ASP A 145 -28.45 -26.45 -28.51
CA ASP A 145 -27.56 -26.09 -27.39
C ASP A 145 -26.09 -26.40 -27.71
N LYS A 146 -25.82 -27.62 -28.19
CA LYS A 146 -24.47 -28.01 -28.66
C LYS A 146 -23.96 -27.14 -29.81
N LYS A 147 -24.84 -26.79 -30.77
CA LYS A 147 -24.49 -25.88 -31.88
C LYS A 147 -24.14 -24.49 -31.38
N ALA A 148 -24.86 -23.97 -30.37
CA ALA A 148 -24.59 -22.68 -29.77
C ALA A 148 -23.22 -22.66 -29.04
N VAL A 149 -22.93 -23.68 -28.24
CA VAL A 149 -21.62 -23.79 -27.56
C VAL A 149 -20.48 -23.92 -28.59
N ALA A 150 -20.65 -24.76 -29.61
CA ALA A 150 -19.66 -24.90 -30.69
C ALA A 150 -19.44 -23.59 -31.46
N PHE A 151 -20.49 -22.78 -31.63
CA PHE A 151 -20.42 -21.48 -32.30
C PHE A 151 -19.57 -20.44 -31.52
N LEU A 152 -19.47 -20.56 -30.20
CA LEU A 152 -18.64 -19.69 -29.37
C LEU A 152 -17.14 -20.04 -29.44
N GLY A 153 -16.80 -21.30 -29.74
CA GLY A 153 -15.41 -21.77 -29.79
C GLY A 153 -14.50 -20.92 -30.69
N PRO A 154 -14.80 -20.78 -32.00
CA PRO A 154 -14.02 -19.94 -32.91
C PRO A 154 -14.01 -18.45 -32.57
N ARG A 155 -14.80 -18.00 -31.58
CA ARG A 155 -14.86 -16.61 -31.12
C ARG A 155 -14.01 -16.36 -29.88
N GLY A 156 -13.27 -17.36 -29.42
CA GLY A 156 -12.36 -17.27 -28.28
C GLY A 156 -12.90 -17.92 -27.01
N LEU A 157 -14.06 -18.59 -27.03
CA LEU A 157 -14.59 -19.35 -25.89
C LEU A 157 -14.61 -20.85 -26.20
N ASP A 158 -13.44 -21.38 -26.57
CA ASP A 158 -13.26 -22.81 -26.80
C ASP A 158 -13.13 -23.59 -25.47
N LYS A 159 -12.86 -24.89 -25.57
CA LYS A 159 -12.69 -25.75 -24.39
C LYS A 159 -11.46 -25.39 -23.56
N ALA A 160 -10.39 -24.94 -24.20
CA ALA A 160 -9.17 -24.58 -23.50
C ALA A 160 -9.39 -23.31 -22.67
N GLU A 161 -10.06 -22.31 -23.24
CA GLU A 161 -10.42 -21.10 -22.52
C GLU A 161 -11.39 -21.38 -21.37
N ARG A 162 -12.45 -22.17 -21.59
CA ARG A 162 -13.36 -22.55 -20.50
C ARG A 162 -12.63 -23.28 -19.37
N LYS A 163 -11.71 -24.18 -19.70
CA LYS A 163 -10.88 -24.87 -18.70
C LYS A 163 -9.96 -23.92 -17.95
N ARG A 164 -9.37 -22.94 -18.63
CA ARG A 164 -8.51 -21.91 -18.01
C ARG A 164 -9.31 -21.07 -17.02
N LEU A 165 -10.50 -20.60 -17.42
CA LEU A 165 -11.40 -19.84 -16.56
C LEU A 165 -11.88 -20.68 -15.36
N GLN A 166 -12.19 -21.96 -15.57
CA GLN A 166 -12.53 -22.86 -14.46
C GLN A 166 -11.37 -22.98 -13.47
N GLY A 167 -10.12 -23.10 -13.95
CA GLY A 167 -8.95 -23.11 -13.07
C GLY A 167 -8.80 -21.83 -12.24
N LEU A 168 -9.13 -20.66 -12.80
CA LEU A 168 -9.16 -19.40 -12.03
C LEU A 168 -10.27 -19.39 -10.99
N VAL A 169 -11.46 -19.91 -11.31
CA VAL A 169 -12.57 -20.06 -10.36
C VAL A 169 -12.15 -20.98 -9.20
N ASP A 170 -11.50 -22.11 -9.50
CA ASP A 170 -11.04 -23.07 -8.49
C ASP A 170 -9.97 -22.44 -7.57
N VAL A 171 -9.07 -21.62 -8.12
CA VAL A 171 -8.10 -20.87 -7.31
C VAL A 171 -8.80 -19.84 -6.44
N ALA A 172 -9.69 -19.02 -7.02
CA ALA A 172 -10.38 -17.95 -6.32
C ALA A 172 -11.28 -18.46 -5.18
N LEU A 173 -11.89 -19.65 -5.34
CA LEU A 173 -12.73 -20.30 -4.33
C LEU A 173 -11.99 -21.34 -3.48
N GLY A 174 -10.71 -21.56 -3.74
CA GLY A 174 -9.89 -22.56 -3.06
C GLY A 174 -9.56 -22.20 -1.61
N PRO A 175 -8.95 -23.11 -0.84
CA PRO A 175 -8.46 -22.80 0.50
C PRO A 175 -7.21 -21.91 0.45
N THR A 176 -7.03 -21.04 1.45
CA THR A 176 -5.75 -20.37 1.72
C THR A 176 -5.00 -21.09 2.82
N SER A 177 -3.68 -21.27 2.67
CA SER A 177 -2.85 -21.72 3.78
C SER A 177 -2.83 -20.69 4.92
N PRO A 178 -2.77 -21.14 6.19
CA PRO A 178 -2.52 -20.24 7.31
C PRO A 178 -1.13 -19.61 7.17
N LEU A 179 -0.95 -18.42 7.77
CA LEU A 179 0.38 -17.85 7.89
C LEU A 179 1.26 -18.80 8.71
N PRO A 180 2.52 -19.03 8.30
CA PRO A 180 3.45 -19.81 9.10
C PRO A 180 3.60 -19.16 10.48
N GLU A 181 3.62 -19.99 11.52
CA GLU A 181 3.85 -19.55 12.88
C GLU A 181 5.20 -18.83 12.94
N GLN A 182 5.18 -17.58 13.39
CA GLN A 182 6.40 -16.78 13.45
C GLN A 182 7.18 -17.16 14.70
N THR A 183 8.08 -18.13 14.58
CA THR A 183 9.05 -18.39 15.64
C THR A 183 10.06 -17.24 15.69
N GLU A 184 10.16 -16.56 16.83
CA GLU A 184 11.27 -15.63 17.04
C GLU A 184 12.58 -16.41 16.98
N LEU A 185 13.36 -16.16 15.92
CA LEU A 185 14.68 -16.75 15.81
C LEU A 185 15.55 -16.20 16.94
N PRO A 186 16.46 -17.01 17.55
CA PRO A 186 17.35 -16.55 18.62
C PRO A 186 18.12 -15.27 18.26
N GLU A 187 18.45 -15.08 16.98
CA GLU A 187 19.10 -13.87 16.45
C GLU A 187 18.23 -12.62 16.56
N THR A 188 16.90 -12.75 16.41
CA THR A 188 15.96 -11.63 16.56
C THR A 188 15.82 -11.19 18.01
N ALA A 189 15.80 -12.15 18.95
CA ALA A 189 15.82 -11.88 20.39
C ALA A 189 17.13 -11.18 20.80
N ARG A 190 18.28 -11.69 20.34
CA ARG A 190 19.60 -11.06 20.58
C ARG A 190 19.66 -9.63 20.04
N ARG A 191 19.15 -9.39 18.83
CA ARG A 191 19.11 -8.04 18.25
C ARG A 191 18.21 -7.10 19.06
N ARG A 192 17.05 -7.58 19.51
CA ARG A 192 16.15 -6.81 20.38
C ARG A 192 16.83 -6.43 21.68
N GLU A 193 17.52 -7.36 22.34
CA GLU A 193 18.28 -7.08 23.56
C GLU A 193 19.37 -6.03 23.31
N ALA A 194 20.12 -6.14 22.22
CA ALA A 194 21.14 -5.16 21.84
C ALA A 194 20.54 -3.76 21.60
N LEU A 195 19.37 -3.68 20.93
CA LEU A 195 18.64 -2.43 20.74
C LEU A 195 18.18 -1.80 22.06
N VAL A 196 17.71 -2.62 23.01
CA VAL A 196 17.30 -2.14 24.34
C VAL A 196 18.49 -1.57 25.11
N LYS A 197 19.64 -2.25 25.08
CA LYS A 197 20.87 -1.75 25.71
C LYS A 197 21.34 -0.44 25.08
N LEU A 198 21.41 -0.40 23.75
CA LEU A 198 21.75 0.81 23.00
C LEU A 198 20.80 1.97 23.31
N ARG A 199 19.51 1.68 23.48
CA ARG A 199 18.52 2.69 23.82
C ARG A 199 18.67 3.19 25.26
N GLY A 200 18.95 2.30 26.21
CA GLY A 200 19.24 2.69 27.59
C GLY A 200 20.43 3.64 27.67
N TRP A 201 21.54 3.27 27.03
CA TRP A 201 22.73 4.12 26.90
C TRP A 201 22.39 5.49 26.28
N PHE A 202 21.59 5.51 25.21
CA PHE A 202 21.19 6.76 24.57
C PHE A 202 20.31 7.64 25.48
N ASP A 203 19.33 7.07 26.18
CA ASP A 203 18.40 7.83 27.01
C ASP A 203 19.13 8.47 28.19
N GLU A 204 20.08 7.78 28.81
CA GLU A 204 20.96 8.34 29.83
C GLU A 204 21.71 9.56 29.30
N TRP A 205 22.56 9.35 28.28
CA TRP A 205 23.49 10.39 27.85
C TRP A 205 22.81 11.52 27.09
N SER A 206 21.73 11.25 26.37
CA SER A 206 20.94 12.30 25.73
C SER A 206 20.17 13.15 26.73
N THR A 207 19.72 12.57 27.86
CA THR A 207 19.09 13.31 28.95
C THR A 207 20.11 14.23 29.63
N THR A 208 21.29 13.70 29.96
CA THR A 208 22.41 14.49 30.50
C THR A 208 22.79 15.63 29.55
N ALA A 209 22.93 15.34 28.25
CA ALA A 209 23.25 16.35 27.25
C ALA A 209 22.20 17.47 27.17
N ARG A 210 20.90 17.15 27.26
CA ARG A 210 19.83 18.18 27.30
C ARG A 210 19.94 19.05 28.55
N ALA A 211 20.41 18.51 29.67
CA ALA A 211 20.58 19.24 30.91
C ALA A 211 21.76 20.23 30.83
N VAL A 212 22.91 19.82 30.29
CA VAL A 212 24.14 20.64 30.33
C VAL A 212 24.40 21.46 29.07
N VAL A 213 23.96 21.00 27.89
CA VAL A 213 24.19 21.69 26.62
C VAL A 213 23.09 22.71 26.35
N LYS A 214 23.35 23.98 26.65
CA LYS A 214 22.36 25.07 26.48
C LYS A 214 22.30 25.64 25.05
N LYS A 215 23.39 25.55 24.29
CA LYS A 215 23.45 26.11 22.94
C LYS A 215 22.62 25.27 21.96
N ARG A 216 21.55 25.85 21.42
CA ARG A 216 20.66 25.17 20.45
C ARG A 216 21.41 24.56 19.26
N GLY A 217 22.42 25.26 18.74
CA GLY A 217 23.25 24.75 17.64
C GLY A 217 23.97 23.44 17.97
N TYR A 218 24.38 23.25 19.24
CA TYR A 218 24.99 22.00 19.71
C TYR A 218 23.94 20.91 19.90
N LEU A 219 22.77 21.23 20.45
CA LEU A 219 21.65 20.28 20.51
C LEU A 219 21.20 19.79 19.13
N ILE A 220 21.25 20.64 18.10
CA ILE A 220 20.97 20.23 16.71
C ILE A 220 22.03 19.26 16.19
N ARG A 221 23.32 19.54 16.45
CA ARG A 221 24.43 18.65 16.06
C ARG A 221 24.34 17.28 16.73
N LEU A 222 23.94 17.25 18.00
CA LEU A 222 23.69 16.02 18.77
C LEU A 222 22.41 15.27 18.34
N GLY A 223 21.59 15.84 17.44
CA GLY A 223 20.32 15.23 17.05
C GLY A 223 19.21 15.35 18.10
N LEU A 224 19.36 16.25 19.07
CA LEU A 224 18.43 16.47 20.18
C LEU A 224 17.45 17.62 19.93
N ALA A 225 17.69 18.43 18.89
CA ALA A 225 16.81 19.50 18.46
C ALA A 225 16.76 19.60 16.92
N ASN A 226 15.66 20.14 16.39
CA ASN A 226 15.47 20.37 14.97
C ASN A 226 15.67 21.84 14.59
N ARG A 227 16.14 22.09 13.36
CA ARG A 227 16.07 23.44 12.76
C ARG A 227 14.62 23.72 12.36
N LYS A 228 14.12 24.94 12.59
CA LYS A 228 12.82 25.35 12.03
C LYS A 228 12.96 25.37 10.51
N ALA A 229 12.00 24.79 9.80
CA ALA A 229 11.93 24.93 8.35
C ALA A 229 11.71 26.41 8.01
N PRO A 230 12.36 26.95 6.97
CA PRO A 230 12.05 28.29 6.50
C PRO A 230 10.60 28.34 6.04
N GLN A 231 9.80 29.25 6.62
CA GLN A 231 8.49 29.57 6.07
C GLN A 231 8.73 30.17 4.67
N ARG A 232 8.23 29.49 3.63
CA ARG A 232 8.07 30.12 2.32
C ARG A 232 7.11 31.28 2.51
N LYS A 233 7.62 32.52 2.40
CA LYS A 233 6.78 33.70 2.22
C LYS A 233 5.98 33.46 0.95
N ALA A 234 4.65 33.47 1.05
CA ALA A 234 3.78 33.46 -0.12
C ALA A 234 4.17 34.65 -1.02
N PRO A 235 4.20 34.49 -2.36
CA PRO A 235 4.35 35.62 -3.26
C PRO A 235 3.23 36.62 -2.97
N ALA A 236 3.58 37.91 -2.85
CA ALA A 236 2.60 38.97 -2.74
C ALA A 236 1.71 38.94 -3.99
N GLU A 237 0.40 38.94 -3.77
CA GLU A 237 -0.62 39.01 -4.81
C GLU A 237 -0.45 40.33 -5.60
N PRO A 238 -0.55 40.32 -6.94
CA PRO A 238 -0.40 41.54 -7.73
C PRO A 238 -1.56 42.49 -7.42
N ALA A 239 -1.25 43.76 -7.16
CA ALA A 239 -2.25 44.80 -6.96
C ALA A 239 -3.17 44.92 -8.17
N GLU A 240 -4.48 44.95 -7.89
CA GLU A 240 -5.56 45.13 -8.84
C GLU A 240 -5.43 46.50 -9.56
N PRO A 241 -5.58 46.58 -10.89
CA PRO A 241 -5.48 47.84 -11.62
C PRO A 241 -6.68 48.73 -11.33
N ALA A 242 -6.40 50.01 -11.04
CA ALA A 242 -7.39 51.03 -10.75
C ALA A 242 -8.39 51.24 -11.91
N GLU A 243 -9.68 51.32 -11.56
CA GLU A 243 -10.77 51.72 -12.46
C GLU A 243 -10.52 53.12 -13.06
N PRO A 244 -10.83 53.33 -14.36
CA PRO A 244 -10.82 54.66 -14.94
C PRO A 244 -12.03 55.47 -14.46
N ALA A 245 -11.77 56.73 -14.09
CA ALA A 245 -12.78 57.70 -13.67
C ALA A 245 -13.80 57.99 -14.79
N ASP A 246 -15.07 57.98 -14.42
CA ASP A 246 -16.20 58.42 -15.23
C ASP A 246 -16.13 59.95 -15.46
N PRO A 247 -16.54 60.48 -16.63
CA PRO A 247 -16.50 61.91 -16.92
C PRO A 247 -17.68 62.63 -16.25
N LEU A 248 -17.38 63.72 -15.54
CA LEU A 248 -18.38 64.68 -15.07
C LEU A 248 -19.04 65.35 -16.27
N ASP A 249 -20.32 65.03 -16.47
CA ASP A 249 -21.28 65.77 -17.24
C ASP A 249 -21.97 66.73 -16.27
N ASP A 250 -21.76 68.03 -16.42
CA ASP A 250 -22.59 69.07 -15.78
C ASP A 250 -22.75 70.22 -16.77
N ALA A 251 -23.88 70.15 -17.49
CA ALA A 251 -24.48 71.25 -18.21
C ALA A 251 -25.73 71.70 -17.42
N ASP A 252 -25.71 72.95 -16.97
CA ASP A 252 -26.90 73.81 -16.79
C ASP A 252 -26.34 75.25 -16.70
N ALA A 253 -26.54 76.17 -17.67
CA ALA A 253 -27.77 76.94 -17.91
C ALA A 253 -28.37 77.46 -16.58
N THR A 254 -28.55 78.75 -16.28
CA THR A 254 -28.91 79.91 -17.11
C THR A 254 -28.87 81.19 -16.25
N ASP A 255 -28.69 82.32 -16.93
CA ASP A 255 -29.17 83.71 -16.68
C ASP A 255 -28.94 84.44 -15.35
N LEU A 256 -28.44 85.69 -15.44
CA LEU A 256 -29.29 86.90 -15.35
C LEU A 256 -28.46 88.19 -15.58
N GLU A 257 -29.01 89.03 -16.47
CA GLU A 257 -28.91 90.51 -16.64
C GLU A 257 -27.55 91.23 -16.73
#